data_AF-A0A954Y2L3-F1
#
_entry.id   AF-A0A954Y2L3-F1
#
_cell.length_a   1.000
_cell.length_b   1.000
_cell.length_c   1.000
_cell.angle_alpha   90.00
_cell.angle_beta   90.00
_cell.angle_gamma   90.00
#
_symmetry.space_group_name_H-M   'P 1'
#
loop_
_entity.id
_entity.type
_entity.pdbx_description
1 polymer ?
#
loop_
_entity_poly.entity_id
_entity_poly.type
_entity_poly.pdbx_seq_one_letter_code
_entity_poly.pdbx_strand_id
1 'polypeptide(L)'
;FRGALQPLVARWWGTPAAVAAVSLVFGAVHAATVAYFLLATVFGLYLGALAAATGDLTAVILIHALYDWAALAWLDRSKDEPPRTAPPDQAETDAP
;
A
#
# COMPACT_ATOMS: atom_id res chain seq x y z
N PHE A 1 -10.15 -6.29 6.84
CA PHE A 1 -10.56 -4.91 7.19
C PHE A 1 -11.98 -4.58 6.76
N ARG A 2 -12.32 -4.69 5.46
CA ARG A 2 -13.63 -4.25 4.93
C ARG A 2 -14.80 -5.20 5.19
N GLY A 3 -14.59 -6.52 5.17
CA GLY A 3 -15.68 -7.50 5.36
C GLY A 3 -16.11 -7.76 6.81
N ALA A 4 -15.30 -7.38 7.81
CA ALA A 4 -15.58 -7.66 9.22
C ALA A 4 -15.42 -6.43 10.11
N LEU A 5 -14.21 -5.87 10.16
CA LEU A 5 -13.89 -4.78 11.09
C LEU A 5 -14.65 -3.48 10.79
N GLN A 6 -14.75 -3.07 9.52
CA GLN A 6 -15.52 -1.87 9.14
C GLN A 6 -17.02 -1.99 9.47
N PRO A 7 -17.74 -3.06 9.07
CA PRO A 7 -19.13 -3.28 9.49
C PRO A 7 -19.28 -3.32 11.01
N LEU A 8 -18.35 -3.98 11.72
CA LEU A 8 -18.38 -4.05 13.18
C LEU A 8 -18.30 -2.67 13.82
N VAL A 9 -17.32 -1.85 13.43
CA VAL A 9 -17.15 -0.48 13.96
C VAL A 9 -18.33 0.42 13.55
N ALA A 10 -18.87 0.23 12.34
CA ALA A 10 -20.01 1.01 11.85
C ALA A 10 -21.26 0.83 12.71
N ARG A 11 -21.44 -0.33 13.37
CA ARG A 11 -22.56 -0.56 14.30
C ARG A 11 -22.56 0.38 15.51
N TRP A 12 -21.41 0.92 15.89
CA TRP A 12 -21.27 1.77 17.07
C TRP A 12 -21.05 3.24 16.70
N TRP A 13 -20.26 3.51 15.65
CA TRP A 13 -19.82 4.87 15.30
C TRP A 13 -20.38 5.39 13.97
N GLY A 14 -21.16 4.57 13.25
CA GLY A 14 -21.64 4.88 11.91
C GLY A 14 -20.58 4.70 10.82
N THR A 15 -21.02 4.68 9.57
CA THR A 15 -20.20 4.33 8.41
C THR A 15 -19.01 5.27 8.18
N PRO A 16 -19.16 6.62 8.20
CA PRO A 16 -18.03 7.51 7.92
C PRO A 16 -16.90 7.38 8.94
N ALA A 17 -17.25 7.31 10.24
CA ALA A 17 -16.28 7.13 11.30
C ALA A 17 -15.61 5.75 11.25
N ALA A 18 -16.36 4.70 10.90
CA ALA A 18 -15.80 3.37 10.70
C ALA A 18 -14.82 3.31 9.52
N VAL A 19 -15.11 4.00 8.41
CA VAL A 19 -14.18 4.10 7.28
C VAL A 19 -12.89 4.77 7.72
N ALA A 20 -12.97 5.92 8.42
CA ALA A 20 -11.78 6.63 8.89
C ALA A 20 -10.96 5.78 9.88
N ALA A 21 -11.61 5.27 10.94
CA ALA A 21 -10.95 4.51 12.00
C ALA A 21 -10.30 3.23 11.47
N VAL A 22 -11.01 2.44 10.66
CA VAL A 22 -10.47 1.18 10.13
C VAL A 22 -9.37 1.42 9.10
N SER A 23 -9.39 2.55 8.40
CA SER A 23 -8.30 2.92 7.47
C SER A 23 -7.04 3.35 8.20
N LEU A 24 -7.17 4.05 9.34
CA LEU A 24 -6.03 4.34 10.21
C LEU A 24 -5.44 3.07 10.81
N VAL A 25 -6.28 2.15 11.30
CA VAL A 25 -5.82 0.84 11.80
C VAL A 25 -5.12 0.04 10.70
N PHE A 26 -5.66 0.05 9.48
CA PHE A 26 -5.02 -0.58 8.32
C PHE A 26 -3.65 0.05 8.03
N GLY A 27 -3.56 1.38 7.98
CA GLY A 27 -2.28 2.08 7.81
C GLY A 27 -1.27 1.74 8.90
N ALA A 28 -1.70 1.72 10.17
CA ALA A 28 -0.84 1.41 11.31
C ALA A 28 -0.22 0.01 11.23
N VAL A 29 -0.97 -0.98 10.73
CA VAL A 29 -0.45 -2.35 10.50
C VAL A 29 0.62 -2.38 9.38
N HIS A 30 0.64 -1.39 8.49
CA HIS A 30 1.58 -1.27 7.37
C HIS A 30 2.64 -0.18 7.60
N ALA A 31 2.91 0.21 8.84
CA ALA A 31 3.81 1.31 9.16
C ALA A 31 5.31 0.96 9.12
N ALA A 32 5.77 0.20 8.12
CA ALA A 32 7.20 -0.09 7.95
C ALA A 32 8.01 1.17 7.61
N THR A 33 7.38 2.12 6.92
CA THR A 33 7.87 3.49 6.74
C THR A 33 6.70 4.47 6.87
N VAL A 34 7.00 5.75 7.13
CA VAL A 34 5.96 6.80 7.18
C VAL A 34 5.22 6.90 5.83
N ALA A 35 5.95 6.81 4.71
CA ALA A 35 5.35 6.82 3.39
C ALA A 35 4.40 5.63 3.19
N TYR A 36 4.80 4.43 3.63
CA TYR A 36 3.94 3.25 3.51
C TYR A 36 2.69 3.35 4.40
N PHE A 37 2.83 3.87 5.63
CA PHE A 37 1.70 4.18 6.50
C PHE A 37 0.69 5.12 5.83
N LEU A 38 1.16 6.25 5.27
CA LEU A 38 0.30 7.24 4.62
C LEU A 38 -0.39 6.66 3.39
N LEU A 39 0.37 5.97 2.52
CA LEU A 39 -0.17 5.33 1.32
C LEU A 39 -1.22 4.26 1.68
N ALA A 40 -0.91 3.40 2.64
CA ALA A 40 -1.84 2.37 3.11
C ALA A 40 -3.10 3.00 3.73
N THR A 41 -2.98 4.09 4.49
CA THR A 41 -4.14 4.80 5.06
C THR A 41 -5.04 5.36 3.95
N VAL A 42 -4.47 6.03 2.94
CA VAL A 42 -5.22 6.58 1.81
C VAL A 42 -5.89 5.47 0.99
N PHE A 43 -5.16 4.40 0.68
CA PHE A 43 -5.72 3.25 -0.02
C PHE A 43 -6.83 2.59 0.79
N GLY A 44 -6.64 2.52 2.11
CA GLY A 44 -7.66 2.13 3.07
C GLY A 44 -8.92 2.98 2.94
N LEU A 45 -8.81 4.31 2.98
CA LEU A 45 -9.95 5.22 2.86
C LEU A 45 -10.71 4.99 1.55
N TYR A 46 -9.99 4.85 0.43
CA TYR A 46 -10.56 4.57 -0.88
C TYR A 46 -11.38 3.27 -0.89
N LEU A 47 -10.79 2.14 -0.45
CA LEU A 47 -11.50 0.86 -0.40
C LEU A 47 -12.65 0.89 0.61
N GLY A 48 -12.51 1.65 1.70
CA GLY A 48 -13.54 1.84 2.72
C GLY A 48 -14.77 2.56 2.18
N ALA A 49 -14.54 3.66 1.45
CA ALA A 49 -15.58 4.42 0.78
C ALA A 49 -16.23 3.59 -0.34
N LEU A 50 -15.44 2.86 -1.13
CA LEU A 50 -15.96 2.00 -2.20
C LEU A 50 -16.86 0.89 -1.63
N ALA A 51 -16.43 0.21 -0.57
CA ALA A 51 -17.23 -0.80 0.11
C ALA A 51 -18.54 -0.22 0.66
N ALA A 52 -18.49 0.98 1.23
CA ALA A 52 -19.66 1.66 1.78
C ALA A 52 -20.65 2.11 0.68
N ALA A 53 -20.15 2.56 -0.47
CA ALA A 53 -20.97 3.04 -1.57
C ALA A 53 -21.63 1.90 -2.38
N THR A 54 -20.92 0.79 -2.54
CA THR A 54 -21.37 -0.33 -3.40
C THR A 54 -22.02 -1.46 -2.61
N GLY A 55 -21.66 -1.63 -1.34
CA GLY A 55 -22.01 -2.83 -0.56
C GLY A 55 -21.35 -4.12 -1.10
N ASP A 56 -20.45 -4.03 -2.08
CA ASP A 56 -19.83 -5.18 -2.73
C ASP A 56 -18.39 -5.38 -2.25
N LEU A 57 -18.13 -6.53 -1.63
CA LEU A 57 -16.80 -6.93 -1.23
C LEU A 57 -15.98 -7.49 -2.40
N THR A 58 -16.62 -7.98 -3.46
CA THR A 58 -15.94 -8.55 -4.63
C THR A 58 -15.11 -7.48 -5.32
N ALA A 59 -15.71 -6.32 -5.63
CA ALA A 59 -14.99 -5.18 -6.20
C ALA A 59 -13.78 -4.77 -5.35
N VAL A 60 -13.96 -4.71 -4.03
CA VAL A 60 -12.90 -4.35 -3.07
C VAL A 60 -11.76 -5.37 -3.07
N ILE A 61 -12.08 -6.67 -3.08
CA ILE A 61 -11.10 -7.75 -3.12
C ILE A 61 -10.31 -7.71 -4.43
N LEU A 62 -11.00 -7.55 -5.57
CA LEU A 62 -10.36 -7.52 -6.88
C LEU A 62 -9.41 -6.33 -7.03
N ILE A 63 -9.84 -5.13 -6.61
CA ILE A 63 -8.99 -3.93 -6.67
C ILE A 63 -7.76 -4.09 -5.79
N HIS A 64 -7.91 -4.64 -4.58
CA HIS A 64 -6.77 -4.89 -3.71
C HIS A 64 -5.81 -5.92 -4.29
N ALA A 65 -6.33 -7.05 -4.78
CA ALA A 65 -5.50 -8.10 -5.39
C ALA A 65 -4.75 -7.61 -6.63
N LEU A 66 -5.40 -6.77 -7.46
CA LEU A 66 -4.78 -6.19 -8.64
C LEU A 66 -3.67 -5.19 -8.26
N TYR A 67 -3.90 -4.37 -7.23
CA TYR A 67 -2.88 -3.46 -6.71
C TYR A 67 -1.67 -4.23 -6.18
N ASP A 68 -1.88 -5.25 -5.36
CA ASP A 68 -0.80 -6.06 -4.78
C ASP A 68 -0.01 -6.77 -5.88
N TRP A 69 -0.69 -7.33 -6.87
CA TRP A 69 -0.03 -7.94 -8.03
C TRP A 69 0.85 -6.94 -8.79
N ALA A 70 0.33 -5.74 -9.09
CA ALA A 70 1.08 -4.71 -9.77
C ALA A 70 2.30 -4.22 -8.95
N ALA A 71 2.12 -4.03 -7.64
CA ALA A 71 3.18 -3.61 -6.73
C ALA A 71 4.29 -4.67 -6.63
N LEU A 72 3.93 -5.95 -6.51
CA LEU A 72 4.89 -7.05 -6.45
C LEU A 72 5.61 -7.24 -7.80
N ALA A 73 4.89 -7.15 -8.92
CA ALA A 73 5.51 -7.23 -10.25
C ALA A 73 6.49 -6.08 -10.52
N TRP A 74 6.19 -4.86 -10.01
CA TRP A 74 7.11 -3.73 -10.08
C TRP A 74 8.33 -3.93 -9.18
N LEU A 75 8.11 -4.40 -7.95
CA LEU A 75 9.19 -4.67 -6.99
C LEU A 75 10.16 -5.73 -7.52
N ASP A 76 9.65 -6.77 -8.17
CA ASP A 76 10.48 -7.83 -8.77
C ASP A 76 11.42 -7.25 -9.85
N ARG A 77 10.86 -6.48 -10.81
CA ARG A 77 11.64 -5.80 -11.84
C ARG A 77 12.69 -4.84 -11.28
N SER A 78 12.41 -4.18 -10.17
CA SER A 78 13.34 -3.22 -9.56
C SER A 78 14.60 -3.88 -8.96
N LYS A 79 14.58 -5.20 -8.73
CA LYS A 79 15.74 -5.95 -8.23
C LYS A 79 16.75 -6.30 -9.33
N ASP A 80 16.33 -6.25 -10.59
CA ASP A 80 17.15 -6.65 -11.75
C ASP A 80 18.01 -5.51 -12.32
N GLU A 81 17.93 -4.29 -11.77
CA GLU A 81 18.76 -3.16 -12.20
C GLU A 81 20.23 -3.42 -11.80
N PRO A 82 21.18 -3.53 -12.76
CA PRO A 82 22.57 -3.80 -12.45
C PRO A 82 23.18 -2.65 -11.62
N PRO A 83 24.14 -2.93 -10.71
CA PRO A 83 24.80 -1.91 -9.92
C PRO A 83 25.33 -0.80 -10.83
N ARG A 84 24.95 0.45 -10.53
CA ARG A 84 25.46 1.63 -11.24
C ARG A 84 26.99 1.57 -11.17
N THR A 85 27.65 1.24 -12.28
CA THR A 85 29.10 1.11 -12.35
C THR A 85 29.73 2.41 -11.87
N ALA A 86 30.63 2.34 -10.89
CA ALA A 86 31.38 3.48 -10.40
C ALA A 86 32.08 4.19 -11.58
N PRO A 87 32.18 5.53 -11.57
CA PRO A 87 32.84 6.27 -12.64
C PRO A 87 34.28 5.77 -12.87
N PRO A 88 34.75 5.73 -14.13
CA PRO A 88 36.13 5.37 -14.45
C PRO A 88 37.05 6.53 -14.07
N ASP A 89 37.40 6.65 -12.78
CA ASP A 89 38.39 7.64 -12.32
C ASP A 89 39.29 7.10 -11.18
N GLN A 90 39.53 5.78 -11.20
CA GLN A 90 40.51 5.12 -10.32
C GLN A 90 41.50 4.27 -11.13
N ALA A 91 41.46 4.32 -12.46
CA ALA A 91 42.34 3.53 -13.33
C ALA A 91 43.58 4.30 -13.83
N GLU A 92 43.71 5.60 -13.52
CA GLU A 92 44.76 6.47 -14.07
C GLU A 92 45.79 6.98 -13.03
N THR A 93 45.87 6.36 -11.84
CA THR A 93 46.89 6.73 -10.81
C THR A 93 48.08 5.77 -10.72
N ASP A 94 48.03 4.59 -11.36
CA ASP A 94 49.11 3.59 -11.29
C ASP A 94 49.75 3.28 -12.65
N ALA A 95 50.15 4.32 -13.40
CA ALA A 95 51.09 4.16 -14.51
C ALA A 95 52.52 4.52 -14.00
N PRO A 96 53.48 3.56 -14.03
CA PRO A 96 54.86 3.79 -13.61
C PRO A 96 55.68 4.66 -14.59
#